data_AF-A0A1I8HDM8-F1
#
_entry.id   AF-A0A1I8HDM8-F1
#
_cell.length_a   1.000
_cell.length_b   1.000
_cell.length_c   1.000
_cell.angle_alpha   90.00
_cell.angle_beta   90.00
_cell.angle_gamma   90.00
#
_symmetry.space_group_name_H-M   'P 1'
#
loop_
_entity.id
_entity.type
_entity.pdbx_description
1 polymer ?
#
loop_
_entity_poly.entity_id
_entity_poly.type
_entity_poly.pdbx_seq_one_letter_code
_entity_poly.pdbx_strand_id
1 'polypeptide(L)'
;MKFSLDDLRQQPDGTAVWDGVRNYQARNFLRDSMQPGHLAFFYHSNCKQPGIVGISRIVSRGYPDPTQFEPGRAHFDAASQPSNPRWFAVDVKFELELPRPLPLAELRELHLAHKQSGGPLRNLALCTCPRLSVQPVSDEEWRFLTQLAGVPEKD
;
A
#
# COMPACT_ATOMS: atom_id res chain seq x y z
N MET A 1 7.40 4.09 12.55
CA MET A 1 6.84 2.95 11.79
C MET A 1 6.52 1.83 12.76
N LYS A 2 5.34 1.19 12.62
CA LYS A 2 4.87 0.12 13.52
C LYS A 2 5.01 -1.29 12.91
N PHE A 3 4.99 -1.39 11.58
CA PHE A 3 5.11 -2.64 10.82
C PHE A 3 5.89 -2.36 9.53
N SER A 4 6.97 -3.10 9.33
CA SER A 4 7.93 -2.96 8.22
C SER A 4 7.77 -4.08 7.19
N LEU A 5 8.58 -4.05 6.13
CA LEU A 5 8.58 -5.10 5.11
C LEU A 5 9.21 -6.38 5.67
N ASP A 6 10.23 -6.23 6.52
CA ASP A 6 10.87 -7.35 7.21
C ASP A 6 9.90 -8.03 8.17
N ASP A 7 9.07 -7.25 8.88
CA ASP A 7 8.03 -7.81 9.76
C ASP A 7 7.00 -8.62 8.96
N LEU A 8 6.65 -8.18 7.75
CA LEU A 8 5.79 -8.94 6.83
C LEU A 8 6.47 -10.25 6.39
N ARG A 9 7.74 -10.17 5.98
CA ARG A 9 8.52 -11.34 5.55
C ARG A 9 8.64 -12.39 6.65
N GLN A 10 8.72 -11.96 7.91
CA GLN A 10 8.86 -12.83 9.08
C GLN A 10 7.52 -13.40 9.59
N GLN A 11 6.37 -12.95 9.06
CA GLN A 11 5.10 -13.58 9.41
C GLN A 11 5.05 -15.04 8.92
N PRO A 12 4.21 -15.89 9.55
CA PRO A 12 3.86 -17.19 8.97
C PRO A 12 3.44 -17.05 7.51
N ASP A 13 4.05 -17.86 6.64
CA ASP A 13 3.88 -17.81 5.17
C ASP A 13 4.14 -16.44 4.52
N GLY A 14 4.85 -15.54 5.21
CA GLY A 14 5.09 -14.16 4.80
C GLY A 14 3.81 -13.35 4.63
N THR A 15 2.73 -13.71 5.34
CA THR A 15 1.38 -13.15 5.12
C THR A 15 0.88 -12.42 6.37
N ALA A 16 0.29 -11.24 6.18
CA ALA A 16 -0.29 -10.43 7.25
C ALA A 16 -1.63 -9.82 6.82
N VAL A 17 -2.49 -9.55 7.80
CA VAL A 17 -3.67 -8.72 7.60
C VAL A 17 -3.24 -7.26 7.46
N TRP A 18 -3.67 -6.59 6.39
CA TRP A 18 -3.54 -5.15 6.22
C TRP A 18 -4.76 -4.44 6.84
N ASP A 19 -4.77 -4.38 8.17
CA ASP A 19 -5.85 -3.78 8.97
C ASP A 19 -5.66 -2.27 9.24
N GLY A 20 -6.59 -1.69 10.00
CA GLY A 20 -6.42 -0.36 10.60
C GLY A 20 -6.70 0.81 9.66
N VAL A 21 -7.13 0.54 8.42
CA VAL A 21 -7.53 1.59 7.48
C VAL A 21 -8.84 2.24 7.92
N ARG A 22 -8.77 3.54 8.27
CA ARG A 22 -9.92 4.36 8.75
C ARG A 22 -10.20 5.57 7.86
N ASN A 23 -9.79 5.50 6.60
CA ASN A 23 -10.11 6.49 5.56
C ASN A 23 -11.08 5.87 4.55
N TYR A 24 -12.21 6.54 4.28
CA TYR A 24 -13.26 6.01 3.41
C TYR A 24 -12.80 5.72 1.98
N GLN A 25 -11.95 6.57 1.41
CA GLN A 25 -11.43 6.38 0.05
C GLN A 25 -10.46 5.19 0.03
N ALA A 26 -9.52 5.13 0.99
CA ALA A 26 -8.60 4.00 1.12
C ALA A 26 -9.35 2.67 1.32
N ARG A 27 -10.39 2.67 2.16
CA ARG A 27 -11.28 1.52 2.36
C ARG A 27 -11.92 1.07 1.06
N ASN A 28 -12.43 1.99 0.25
CA ASN A 28 -13.08 1.62 -1.02
C ASN A 28 -12.09 0.91 -1.95
N PHE A 29 -10.81 1.31 -1.99
CA PHE A 29 -9.81 0.56 -2.75
C PHE A 29 -9.60 -0.86 -2.22
N LEU A 30 -9.53 -1.04 -0.89
CA LEU A 30 -9.42 -2.37 -0.29
C LEU A 30 -10.64 -3.25 -0.58
N ARG A 31 -11.84 -2.70 -0.43
CA ARG A 31 -13.11 -3.42 -0.55
C ARG A 31 -13.48 -3.73 -1.99
N ASP A 32 -13.35 -2.73 -2.87
CA ASP A 32 -13.97 -2.74 -4.20
C ASP A 32 -12.96 -3.00 -5.32
N SER A 33 -11.69 -2.64 -5.14
CA SER A 33 -10.69 -2.64 -6.22
C SER A 33 -9.63 -3.74 -6.10
N MET A 34 -9.18 -4.06 -4.89
CA MET A 34 -8.16 -5.09 -4.69
C MET A 34 -8.72 -6.50 -4.89
N GLN A 35 -7.95 -7.34 -5.59
CA GLN A 35 -8.27 -8.74 -5.85
C GLN A 35 -7.05 -9.62 -5.56
N PRO A 36 -7.25 -10.89 -5.18
CA PRO A 36 -6.16 -11.86 -5.08
C PRO A 36 -5.32 -11.89 -6.36
N GLY A 37 -3.99 -11.86 -6.19
CA GLY A 37 -3.02 -11.84 -7.28
C GLY A 37 -2.54 -10.45 -7.69
N HIS A 38 -3.26 -9.37 -7.34
CA HIS A 38 -2.76 -8.00 -7.54
C HIS A 38 -1.47 -7.77 -6.76
N LEU A 39 -0.57 -6.96 -7.34
CA LEU A 39 0.64 -6.51 -6.67
C LEU A 39 0.45 -5.10 -6.12
N ALA A 40 1.15 -4.79 -5.04
CA ALA A 40 1.15 -3.49 -4.41
C ALA A 40 2.57 -3.12 -3.97
N PHE A 41 2.93 -1.85 -4.10
CA PHE A 41 4.16 -1.34 -3.50
C PHE A 41 4.01 -1.26 -1.98
N PHE A 42 5.00 -1.77 -1.26
CA PHE A 42 5.08 -1.64 0.19
C PHE A 42 5.84 -0.35 0.53
N TYR A 43 5.12 0.61 1.11
CA TYR A 43 5.65 1.94 1.44
C TYR A 43 5.92 2.08 2.93
N HIS A 44 7.15 2.44 3.27
CA HIS A 44 7.58 2.79 4.62
C HIS A 44 7.22 4.24 4.93
N SER A 45 6.28 4.43 5.85
CA SER A 45 5.83 5.74 6.32
C SER A 45 6.30 6.04 7.74
N ASN A 46 6.33 7.33 8.10
CA ASN A 46 6.64 7.80 9.45
C ASN A 46 7.91 7.16 10.04
N CYS A 47 9.01 7.25 9.28
CA CYS A 47 10.35 6.80 9.64
C CYS A 47 11.40 7.78 9.12
N LYS A 48 12.67 7.56 9.46
CA LYS A 48 13.78 8.44 9.06
C LYS A 48 13.96 8.51 7.54
N GLN A 49 13.68 7.42 6.82
CA GLN A 49 13.84 7.31 5.38
C GLN A 49 12.54 6.77 4.76
N PRO A 50 11.52 7.61 4.58
CA PRO A 50 10.26 7.17 4.00
C PRO A 50 10.43 6.90 2.51
N GLY A 51 9.78 5.85 2.00
CA GLY A 51 9.95 5.42 0.62
C GLY A 51 9.29 4.09 0.30
N ILE A 52 9.29 3.71 -0.97
CA ILE A 52 8.91 2.38 -1.41
C ILE A 52 10.09 1.45 -1.20
N VAL A 53 9.87 0.33 -0.52
CA VAL A 53 10.94 -0.60 -0.14
C VAL A 53 10.76 -2.02 -0.69
N GLY A 54 9.56 -2.35 -1.12
CA GLY A 54 9.25 -3.70 -1.58
C GLY A 54 7.95 -3.79 -2.36
N ILE A 55 7.61 -5.00 -2.74
CA ILE A 55 6.36 -5.39 -3.35
C ILE A 55 5.71 -6.44 -2.45
N SER A 56 4.40 -6.28 -2.25
CA SER A 56 3.53 -7.29 -1.66
C SER A 56 2.48 -7.73 -2.69
N ARG A 57 1.93 -8.92 -2.48
CA ARG A 57 0.84 -9.49 -3.26
C ARG A 57 -0.42 -9.55 -2.42
N ILE A 58 -1.54 -9.14 -2.98
CA ILE A 58 -2.86 -9.32 -2.36
C ILE A 58 -3.24 -10.79 -2.46
N VAL A 59 -3.61 -11.42 -1.34
CA VAL A 59 -3.98 -12.85 -1.31
C VAL A 59 -5.42 -13.11 -0.85
N SER A 60 -6.17 -12.07 -0.51
CA SER A 60 -7.61 -12.14 -0.23
C SER A 60 -8.40 -11.07 -1.00
N ARG A 61 -9.72 -11.25 -1.07
CA ARG A 61 -10.64 -10.14 -1.36
C ARG A 61 -10.75 -9.25 -0.12
N GLY A 62 -11.28 -8.02 -0.28
CA GLY A 62 -11.62 -7.17 0.84
C GLY A 62 -12.66 -7.82 1.76
N TYR A 63 -12.37 -7.88 3.06
CA TYR A 63 -13.27 -8.42 4.08
C TYR A 63 -13.34 -7.49 5.30
N PRO A 64 -14.34 -7.62 6.18
CA PRO A 64 -14.48 -6.76 7.35
C PRO A 64 -13.23 -6.79 8.23
N ASP A 65 -12.65 -5.61 8.50
CA ASP A 65 -11.48 -5.49 9.38
C ASP A 65 -11.85 -5.97 10.80
N PRO A 66 -11.25 -7.04 11.33
CA PRO A 66 -11.63 -7.58 12.64
C PRO A 66 -11.35 -6.60 13.78
N THR A 67 -10.33 -5.75 13.64
CA THR A 67 -9.91 -4.81 14.69
C THR A 67 -10.94 -3.72 14.96
N GLN A 68 -11.89 -3.49 14.05
CA GLN A 68 -12.92 -2.47 14.21
C GLN A 68 -13.95 -2.82 15.30
N PHE A 69 -14.07 -4.11 15.66
CA PHE A 69 -15.07 -4.60 16.62
C PHE A 69 -14.54 -4.84 18.03
N GLU A 70 -13.23 -4.73 18.26
CA GLU A 70 -12.59 -5.09 19.52
C GLU A 70 -12.35 -3.84 20.40
N PRO A 71 -13.12 -3.63 21.49
CA PRO A 71 -12.89 -2.50 22.39
C PRO A 71 -11.47 -2.51 22.97
N GLY A 72 -10.87 -1.34 23.08
CA GLY A 72 -9.49 -1.19 23.58
C GLY A 72 -8.40 -1.36 22.52
N ARG A 73 -8.72 -1.79 21.30
CA ARG A 73 -7.78 -1.71 20.16
C ARG A 73 -7.69 -0.29 19.61
N ALA A 74 -6.51 0.04 19.09
CA ALA A 74 -6.22 1.36 18.50
C ALA A 74 -7.16 1.76 17.36
N HIS A 75 -7.79 0.78 16.69
CA HIS A 75 -8.65 1.01 15.52
C HIS A 75 -10.12 0.58 15.75
N PHE A 76 -10.53 0.43 17.01
CA PHE A 76 -11.93 0.18 17.37
C PHE A 76 -12.85 1.31 16.86
N ASP A 77 -14.01 0.93 16.31
CA ASP A 77 -15.06 1.87 15.91
C ASP A 77 -16.38 1.43 16.54
N ALA A 78 -16.78 2.12 17.62
CA ALA A 78 -18.00 1.83 18.37
C ALA A 78 -19.29 1.92 17.52
N ALA A 79 -19.22 2.59 16.36
CA ALA A 79 -20.35 2.75 15.47
C ALA A 79 -20.33 1.78 14.28
N SER A 80 -19.32 0.91 14.18
CA SER A 80 -19.29 -0.21 13.23
C SER A 80 -19.95 -1.44 13.83
N GLN A 81 -20.82 -2.10 13.05
CA GLN A 81 -21.56 -3.28 13.50
C GLN A 81 -21.20 -4.49 12.63
N PRO A 82 -21.12 -5.72 13.18
CA PRO A 82 -20.83 -6.91 12.39
C PRO A 82 -21.81 -7.15 11.22
N SER A 83 -23.07 -6.73 11.38
CA SER A 83 -24.10 -6.80 10.34
C SER A 83 -23.93 -5.78 9.21
N ASN A 84 -23.19 -4.69 9.45
CA ASN A 84 -22.91 -3.65 8.47
C ASN A 84 -21.52 -3.02 8.73
N PRO A 85 -20.44 -3.76 8.42
CA PRO A 85 -19.08 -3.36 8.74
C PRO A 85 -18.67 -2.10 7.99
N ARG A 86 -18.12 -1.12 8.71
CA ARG A 86 -17.65 0.13 8.12
C ARG A 86 -16.29 0.02 7.46
N TRP A 87 -15.40 -0.82 8.00
CA TRP A 87 -13.99 -0.89 7.64
C TRP A 87 -13.64 -2.27 7.08
N PHE A 88 -12.69 -2.27 6.16
CA PHE A 88 -12.28 -3.45 5.42
C PHE A 88 -10.77 -3.57 5.47
N ALA A 89 -10.31 -4.82 5.47
CA ALA A 89 -8.92 -5.24 5.39
C ALA A 89 -8.75 -6.20 4.21
N VAL A 90 -7.50 -6.49 3.87
CA VAL A 90 -7.09 -7.55 2.94
C VAL A 90 -5.90 -8.28 3.54
N ASP A 91 -5.66 -9.51 3.11
CA ASP A 91 -4.42 -10.20 3.39
C ASP A 91 -3.38 -9.85 2.32
N VAL A 92 -2.18 -9.51 2.78
CA VAL A 92 -1.03 -9.25 1.92
C VAL A 92 0.09 -10.23 2.22
N LYS A 93 0.77 -10.67 1.17
CA LYS A 93 1.91 -11.57 1.24
C LYS A 93 3.17 -10.87 0.74
N PHE A 94 4.30 -11.10 1.39
CA PHE A 94 5.60 -10.67 0.90
C PHE A 94 5.87 -11.27 -0.49
N GLU A 95 6.22 -10.44 -1.47
CA GLU A 95 6.61 -10.90 -2.82
C GLU A 95 8.11 -10.66 -3.05
N LEU A 96 8.57 -9.43 -2.83
CA LEU A 96 9.94 -9.03 -3.17
C LEU A 96 10.38 -7.81 -2.37
N GLU A 97 11.66 -7.78 -1.99
CA GLU A 97 12.34 -6.54 -1.56
C GLU A 97 12.93 -5.84 -2.78
N LEU A 98 12.74 -4.53 -2.89
CA LEU A 98 13.27 -3.80 -4.04
C LEU A 98 14.80 -3.84 -4.03
N PRO A 99 15.45 -4.12 -5.17
CA PRO A 99 16.92 -4.06 -5.28
C PRO A 99 17.47 -2.69 -4.87
N ARG A 100 16.71 -1.64 -5.15
CA ARG A 100 16.96 -0.29 -4.66
C ARG A 100 15.66 0.31 -4.09
N PRO A 101 15.63 0.73 -2.82
CA PRO A 101 14.49 1.46 -2.29
C PRO A 101 14.33 2.80 -3.02
N LEU A 102 13.10 3.28 -3.12
CA LEU A 102 12.75 4.55 -3.75
C LEU A 102 12.33 5.57 -2.67
N PRO A 103 13.22 6.48 -2.25
CA PRO A 103 12.91 7.47 -1.23
C PRO A 103 11.82 8.44 -1.69
N LEU A 104 10.98 8.89 -0.75
CA LEU A 104 9.92 9.87 -1.03
C LEU A 104 10.44 11.17 -1.66
N ALA A 105 11.65 11.61 -1.28
CA ALA A 105 12.26 12.82 -1.85
C ALA A 105 12.49 12.68 -3.36
N GLU A 106 13.09 11.56 -3.79
CA GLU A 106 13.30 11.23 -5.20
C GLU A 106 11.97 11.14 -5.96
N LEU A 107 10.98 10.45 -5.38
CA LEU A 107 9.64 10.32 -5.99
C LEU A 107 8.95 11.68 -6.19
N ARG A 108 9.14 12.63 -5.27
CA ARG A 108 8.61 13.99 -5.37
C ARG A 108 9.29 14.81 -6.46
N GLU A 109 10.61 14.73 -6.56
CA GLU A 109 11.37 15.41 -7.62
C GLU A 109 10.96 14.89 -9.00
N LEU A 110 10.88 13.56 -9.15
CA LEU A 110 10.42 12.93 -10.39
C LEU A 110 8.97 13.30 -10.72
N HIS A 111 8.08 13.32 -9.73
CA HIS A 111 6.70 13.78 -9.93
C HIS A 111 6.64 15.22 -10.47
N LEU A 112 7.41 16.15 -9.89
CA LEU A 112 7.44 17.54 -10.34
C LEU A 112 7.98 17.69 -11.77
N ALA A 113 9.05 16.96 -12.11
CA ALA A 113 9.60 16.94 -13.46
C ALA A 113 8.61 16.33 -14.48
N HIS A 114 7.96 15.23 -14.12
CA HIS A 114 6.95 14.57 -14.97
C HIS A 114 5.68 15.40 -15.13
N LYS A 115 5.31 16.20 -14.14
CA LYS A 115 4.18 17.13 -14.24
C LYS A 115 4.37 18.18 -15.32
N GLN A 116 5.61 18.61 -15.58
CA GLN A 116 5.95 19.58 -16.62
C GLN A 116 6.11 18.93 -18.00
N SER A 117 6.69 17.73 -18.04
CA SER A 117 7.04 17.03 -19.29
C SER A 117 5.98 16.02 -19.78
N GLY A 118 4.95 15.74 -18.98
CA GLY A 118 3.95 14.72 -19.28
C GLY A 118 4.40 13.29 -18.95
N GLY A 119 5.44 13.10 -18.15
CA GLY A 119 6.01 11.78 -17.84
C GLY A 119 5.13 10.86 -16.95
N PRO A 120 5.57 9.61 -16.71
CA PRO A 120 4.78 8.57 -16.03
C PRO A 120 4.23 8.94 -14.66
N LEU A 121 5.02 9.65 -13.86
CA LEU A 121 4.66 9.96 -12.47
C LEU A 121 3.91 11.30 -12.31
N ARG A 122 3.44 11.90 -13.42
CA ARG A 122 2.77 13.22 -13.41
C ARG A 122 1.54 13.28 -12.49
N ASN A 123 0.89 12.14 -12.25
CA ASN A 123 -0.32 12.01 -11.44
C ASN A 123 -0.15 11.17 -10.18
N LEU A 124 1.11 10.83 -9.80
CA LEU A 124 1.40 9.91 -8.72
C LEU A 124 0.65 10.27 -7.43
N ALA A 125 -0.27 9.38 -7.03
CA ALA A 125 -1.15 9.57 -5.88
C ALA A 125 -0.38 9.85 -4.58
N LEU A 126 0.84 9.32 -4.46
CA LEU A 126 1.72 9.54 -3.31
C LEU A 126 2.06 11.02 -3.10
N CYS A 127 2.11 11.79 -4.20
CA CYS A 127 2.40 13.22 -4.18
C CYS A 127 1.14 14.09 -4.19
N THR A 128 0.05 13.62 -4.83
CA THR A 128 -1.18 14.40 -4.99
C THR A 128 -2.20 14.17 -3.86
N CYS A 129 -2.09 13.07 -3.12
CA CYS A 129 -3.00 12.66 -2.04
C CYS A 129 -2.23 12.26 -0.77
N PRO A 130 -1.56 13.21 -0.08
CA PRO A 130 -0.56 12.94 0.96
C PRO A 130 -1.08 12.27 2.26
N ARG A 131 -2.40 12.06 2.38
CA ARG A 131 -3.04 11.42 3.55
C ARG A 131 -3.81 10.13 3.20
N LEU A 132 -3.68 9.67 1.96
CA LEU A 132 -4.34 8.46 1.49
C LEU A 132 -3.37 7.28 1.66
N SER A 133 -3.68 6.33 2.55
CA SER A 133 -2.77 5.21 2.87
C SER A 133 -2.82 4.04 1.90
N VAL A 134 -3.89 3.93 1.12
CA VAL A 134 -4.07 2.93 0.06
C VAL A 134 -4.38 3.68 -1.21
N GLN A 135 -3.53 3.52 -2.21
CA GLN A 135 -3.54 4.35 -3.41
C GLN A 135 -3.51 3.47 -4.66
N PRO A 136 -4.23 3.85 -5.72
CA PRO A 136 -4.08 3.20 -7.01
C PRO A 136 -2.73 3.57 -7.62
N VAL A 137 -2.15 2.64 -8.36
CA VAL A 137 -0.96 2.85 -9.20
C VAL A 137 -1.34 2.36 -10.60
N SER A 138 -1.20 3.23 -11.58
CA SER A 138 -1.45 2.88 -12.99
C SER A 138 -0.34 1.98 -13.53
N ASP A 139 -0.60 1.29 -14.64
CA ASP A 139 0.40 0.44 -15.29
C ASP A 139 1.63 1.24 -15.76
N GLU A 140 1.44 2.51 -16.14
CA GLU A 140 2.52 3.43 -16.54
C GLU A 140 3.45 3.73 -15.35
N GLU A 141 2.85 4.08 -14.21
CA GLU A 141 3.57 4.34 -12.95
C GLU A 141 4.26 3.07 -12.43
N TRP A 142 3.56 1.92 -12.48
CA TRP A 142 4.09 0.64 -12.03
C TRP A 142 5.35 0.25 -12.81
N ARG A 143 5.28 0.28 -14.14
CA ARG A 143 6.44 -0.01 -15.02
C ARG A 143 7.61 0.92 -14.75
N PHE A 144 7.34 2.22 -14.66
CA PHE A 144 8.39 3.19 -14.38
C PHE A 144 9.07 2.95 -13.02
N LEU A 145 8.29 2.73 -11.96
CA LEU A 145 8.81 2.54 -10.60
C LEU A 145 9.57 1.21 -10.45
N THR A 146 9.07 0.13 -11.06
CA THR A 146 9.76 -1.17 -11.05
C THR A 146 11.09 -1.10 -11.79
N GLN A 147 11.13 -0.49 -12.97
CA GLN A 147 12.37 -0.24 -13.72
C GLN A 147 13.36 0.63 -12.92
N LEU A 148 12.87 1.72 -12.34
CA LEU A 148 13.67 2.66 -11.53
C LEU A 148 14.27 1.99 -10.28
N ALA A 149 13.57 1.02 -9.70
CA ALA A 149 14.01 0.21 -8.58
C ALA A 149 14.91 -0.97 -8.98
N GLY A 150 15.10 -1.21 -10.28
CA GLY A 150 15.90 -2.32 -10.81
C GLY A 150 15.23 -3.68 -10.67
N VAL A 151 13.91 -3.74 -10.54
CA VAL A 151 13.16 -5.01 -10.51
C VAL A 151 13.29 -5.68 -11.88
N PRO A 152 13.77 -6.93 -11.97
CA PRO A 152 13.87 -7.64 -13.24
C PRO A 152 12.48 -7.77 -13.89
N GLU A 153 12.40 -7.55 -15.19
CA GLU A 153 11.23 -7.96 -15.96
C GLU A 153 11.11 -9.49 -15.84
N LYS A 154 9.93 -10.00 -15.46
CA LYS A 154 9.69 -11.44 -15.50
C LYS A 154 9.49 -11.81 -16.98
N ASP A 155 10.40 -12.61 -17.53
CA ASP A 155 10.26 -13.25 -18.86
C ASP A 155 8.96 -14.08 -18.97
#